data_AF-A0A6A0A031-F1
#
_entry.id   AF-A0A6A0A031-F1
#
_cell.length_a   1.000
_cell.length_b   1.000
_cell.length_c   1.000
_cell.angle_alpha   90.00
_cell.angle_beta   90.00
_cell.angle_gamma   90.00
#
_symmetry.space_group_name_H-M   'P 1'
#
loop_
_entity.id
_entity.type
_entity.pdbx_description
1 polymer ?
#
loop_
_entity_poly.entity_id
_entity_poly.type
_entity_poly.pdbx_seq_one_letter_code
_entity_poly.pdbx_strand_id
1 'polypeptide(L)'
;MDHVLDIEGGWFPRKPEQHFGPHVEWREYSFFQNPRMPAAVNNSRLLVELCSSGAEGCSDGSATPTVQAHRIKVQPGRNSDQLTTLLKAGASYKVLEFSNLASLWPPFSQEGGWFTKPEQHRAFVERLKQMTSVSCCLATSPGWVWYDMLWDVPHTDRFNR
;
A
#
# COMPACT_ATOMS: atom_id res chain seq x y z
N MET A 1 -17.11 4.93 23.65
CA MET A 1 -16.01 5.83 24.04
C MET A 1 -14.82 5.27 23.31
N ASP A 2 -14.45 5.89 22.20
CA ASP A 2 -13.37 5.39 21.36
C ASP A 2 -12.06 6.00 21.84
N HIS A 3 -11.09 5.16 22.18
CA HIS A 3 -9.78 5.59 22.62
C HIS A 3 -8.88 5.71 21.39
N VAL A 4 -8.50 6.93 21.02
CA VAL A 4 -7.41 7.16 20.07
C VAL A 4 -6.10 7.04 20.82
N LEU A 5 -5.28 6.06 20.43
CA LEU A 5 -3.96 5.86 21.01
C LEU A 5 -2.99 6.86 20.36
N ASP A 6 -2.57 7.89 21.11
CA ASP A 6 -1.58 8.87 20.65
C ASP A 6 -0.16 8.33 20.83
N ILE A 7 0.34 7.72 19.77
CA ILE A 7 1.70 7.15 19.71
C ILE A 7 2.74 8.27 19.74
N GLU A 8 2.52 9.36 19.00
CA GLU A 8 3.51 10.43 18.81
C GLU A 8 3.67 11.31 20.06
N GLY A 9 2.57 11.68 20.72
CA GLY A 9 2.61 12.53 21.91
C GLY A 9 2.84 11.75 23.21
N GLY A 10 2.31 10.53 23.29
CA GLY A 10 2.27 9.73 24.51
C GLY A 10 3.42 8.74 24.67
N TRP A 11 3.69 7.93 23.63
CA TRP A 11 4.47 6.70 23.76
C TRP A 11 5.87 6.78 23.13
N PHE A 12 6.02 7.52 22.03
CA PHE A 12 7.30 7.67 21.34
C PHE A 12 8.36 8.48 22.12
N PRO A 13 8.06 9.66 22.70
CA PRO A 13 9.08 10.44 23.39
C PRO A 13 9.42 9.87 24.77
N ARG A 14 10.71 9.80 25.11
CA ARG A 14 11.13 9.49 26.49
C ARG A 14 10.64 10.60 27.44
N LYS A 15 9.83 10.21 28.42
CA LYS A 15 9.31 11.10 29.46
C LYS A 15 10.18 11.02 30.73
N PRO A 16 10.12 12.02 31.63
CA PRO A 16 10.83 11.97 32.91
C PRO A 16 10.38 10.79 33.78
N GLU A 17 11.29 9.86 34.05
CA GLU A 17 10.95 8.62 34.78
C GLU A 17 10.43 8.87 36.20
N GLN A 18 10.82 9.98 36.80
CA GLN A 18 10.43 10.37 38.15
C GLN A 18 8.91 10.59 38.30
N HIS A 19 8.21 10.95 37.22
CA HIS A 19 6.76 11.17 37.22
C HIS A 19 6.00 10.09 36.45
N PHE A 20 6.62 9.52 35.41
CA PHE A 20 5.96 8.60 34.47
C PHE A 20 6.42 7.14 34.60
N GLY A 21 7.39 6.84 35.47
CA GLY A 21 7.98 5.50 35.59
C GLY A 21 9.01 5.20 34.50
N PRO A 22 9.61 3.99 34.52
CA PRO A 22 10.61 3.60 33.53
C PRO A 22 10.03 3.64 32.12
N HIS A 23 10.87 4.00 31.14
CA HIS A 23 10.44 4.07 29.74
C HIS A 23 9.93 2.72 29.23
N VAL A 24 8.78 2.74 28.56
CA VAL A 24 8.22 1.58 27.87
C VAL A 24 8.76 1.58 26.45
N GLU A 25 9.72 0.69 26.19
CA GLU A 25 10.24 0.46 24.85
C GLU A 25 9.13 -0.18 23.99
N TRP A 26 8.53 0.64 23.12
CA TRP A 26 7.61 0.18 22.10
C TRP A 26 8.38 0.02 20.78
N ARG A 27 8.53 -1.22 20.31
CA ARG A 27 9.00 -1.52 18.96
C ARG A 27 7.85 -1.99 18.11
N GLU A 28 7.42 -1.15 17.19
CA GLU A 28 6.86 -1.64 15.94
C GLU A 28 7.97 -2.38 15.20
N TYR A 29 7.95 -3.69 15.28
CA TYR A 29 8.74 -4.49 14.34
C TYR A 29 8.18 -4.22 12.94
N SER A 30 9.04 -3.85 12.00
CA SER A 30 8.69 -4.06 10.59
C SER A 30 8.28 -5.53 10.44
N PHE A 31 7.31 -5.81 9.56
CA PHE A 31 6.73 -7.14 9.38
C PHE A 31 7.82 -8.23 9.42
N PHE A 32 8.90 -8.06 8.66
CA PHE A 32 10.02 -9.01 8.54
C PHE A 32 11.01 -9.08 9.72
N GLN A 33 11.05 -8.07 10.59
CA GLN A 33 11.91 -8.05 11.77
C GLN A 33 11.19 -8.54 13.03
N ASN A 34 9.93 -8.98 12.90
CA ASN A 34 9.17 -9.52 14.00
C ASN A 34 9.70 -10.91 14.40
N PRO A 35 10.20 -11.11 15.64
CA PRO A 35 10.72 -12.40 16.08
C PRO A 35 9.65 -13.50 16.15
N ARG A 36 8.36 -13.14 16.14
CA ARG A 36 7.23 -14.08 16.07
C ARG A 36 6.88 -14.50 14.65
N MET A 37 7.50 -13.91 13.62
CA MET A 37 7.27 -14.30 12.24
C MET A 37 7.79 -15.73 12.00
N PRO A 38 6.96 -16.64 11.45
CA PRO A 38 7.45 -17.95 11.07
C PRO A 38 8.55 -17.83 10.01
N ALA A 39 9.68 -18.50 10.22
CA ALA A 39 10.79 -18.51 9.26
C ALA A 39 10.35 -18.95 7.84
N ALA A 40 9.41 -19.89 7.76
CA ALA A 40 8.83 -20.35 6.49
C ALA A 40 8.00 -19.28 5.73
N VAL A 41 7.59 -18.20 6.40
CA VAL A 41 6.95 -17.04 5.74
C VAL A 41 8.03 -16.07 5.28
N ASN A 42 8.98 -15.73 6.16
CA ASN A 42 10.07 -14.80 5.84
C ASN A 42 10.95 -15.31 4.68
N ASN A 43 11.27 -16.62 4.69
CA ASN A 43 12.05 -17.27 3.63
C ASN A 43 11.27 -17.43 2.31
N SER A 44 9.95 -17.21 2.31
CA SER A 44 9.09 -17.27 1.13
C SER A 44 8.76 -15.87 0.61
N ARG A 45 9.81 -15.04 0.52
CA ARG A 45 9.73 -13.65 0.07
C ARG A 45 10.27 -13.52 -1.34
N LEU A 46 9.49 -12.88 -2.21
CA LEU A 46 9.91 -12.45 -3.53
C LEU A 46 10.10 -10.94 -3.52
N LEU A 47 11.28 -10.47 -3.90
CA LEU A 47 11.52 -9.06 -4.17
C LEU A 47 11.12 -8.70 -5.60
N VAL A 48 10.14 -7.81 -5.74
CA VAL A 48 9.77 -7.14 -6.98
C VAL A 48 10.60 -5.84 -7.05
N GLU A 49 11.72 -5.91 -7.78
CA GLU A 49 12.65 -4.81 -7.96
C GLU A 49 12.23 -3.96 -9.16
N LEU A 50 11.90 -2.69 -8.90
CA LEU A 50 11.70 -1.71 -9.97
C LEU A 50 13.04 -1.31 -10.57
N CYS A 51 13.09 -1.36 -11.89
CA CYS A 51 14.23 -0.90 -12.65
C CYS A 51 14.27 0.61 -12.81
N SER A 52 15.49 1.14 -12.86
CA SER A 52 15.73 2.50 -13.35
C SER A 52 15.32 2.62 -14.83
N SER A 53 14.93 3.84 -15.24
CA SER A 53 14.57 4.10 -16.64
C SER A 53 15.70 3.71 -17.58
N GLY A 54 15.40 2.91 -18.61
CA GLY A 54 16.37 2.46 -19.61
C GLY A 54 17.24 1.26 -19.21
N ALA A 55 17.02 0.64 -18.05
CA ALA A 55 17.76 -0.56 -17.66
C ALA A 55 17.35 -1.79 -18.50
N GLU A 56 18.33 -2.59 -18.92
CA GLU A 56 18.11 -3.83 -19.67
C GLU A 56 17.65 -4.98 -18.76
N GLY A 57 16.93 -5.94 -19.36
CA GLY A 57 16.51 -7.17 -18.67
C GLY A 57 15.32 -7.00 -17.72
N CYS A 58 14.59 -5.89 -17.82
CA CYS A 58 13.41 -5.60 -16.99
C CYS A 58 12.13 -5.98 -17.71
N SER A 59 11.29 -6.77 -17.06
CA SER A 59 10.05 -7.25 -17.66
C SER A 59 9.02 -6.11 -17.78
N ASP A 60 8.39 -6.03 -18.94
CA ASP A 60 7.39 -5.02 -19.29
C ASP A 60 5.95 -5.49 -18.97
N GLY A 61 5.79 -6.76 -18.58
CA GLY A 61 4.51 -7.41 -18.31
C GLY A 61 3.80 -8.01 -19.51
N SER A 62 4.48 -8.13 -20.66
CA SER A 62 4.01 -8.91 -21.82
C SER A 62 4.02 -10.43 -21.56
N ALA A 63 4.91 -10.89 -20.68
CA ALA A 63 5.05 -12.28 -20.26
C ALA A 63 5.45 -12.37 -18.80
N THR A 64 5.19 -13.53 -18.17
CA THR A 64 5.60 -13.79 -16.79
C THR A 64 7.13 -13.92 -16.71
N PRO A 65 7.81 -13.12 -15.89
CA PRO A 65 9.27 -13.15 -15.79
C PRO A 65 9.75 -14.38 -15.03
N THR A 66 10.96 -14.83 -15.35
CA THR A 66 11.64 -15.88 -14.58
C THR A 66 12.16 -15.29 -13.27
N VAL A 67 11.87 -15.96 -12.17
CA VAL A 67 12.42 -15.58 -10.86
C VAL A 67 13.91 -15.95 -10.78
N GLN A 68 14.74 -15.01 -10.35
CA GLN A 68 16.17 -15.22 -10.14
C GLN A 68 16.53 -14.78 -8.72
N ALA A 69 17.14 -15.67 -7.93
CA ALA A 69 17.56 -15.38 -6.54
C ALA A 69 16.45 -14.70 -5.69
N HIS A 70 15.24 -15.26 -5.72
CA HIS A 70 14.05 -14.70 -5.05
C HIS A 70 13.72 -13.25 -5.45
N ARG A 71 13.99 -12.90 -6.71
CA ARG A 71 13.77 -11.57 -7.25
C ARG A 71 13.22 -11.60 -8.67
N ILE A 72 12.37 -10.62 -9.01
CA ILE A 72 12.01 -10.27 -10.39
C ILE A 72 12.29 -8.79 -10.62
N LYS A 73 12.71 -8.46 -11.85
CA LYS A 73 12.97 -7.08 -12.28
C LYS A 73 11.84 -6.60 -13.18
N VAL A 74 11.27 -5.45 -12.84
CA VAL A 74 10.05 -4.94 -13.44
C VAL A 74 10.23 -3.49 -13.89
N GLN A 75 9.73 -3.15 -15.07
CA GLN A 75 9.70 -1.77 -15.54
C GLN A 75 8.68 -0.93 -14.74
N PRO A 76 8.92 0.36 -14.51
CA PRO A 76 7.93 1.23 -13.87
C PRO A 76 6.71 1.49 -14.78
N GLY A 77 5.62 2.01 -14.20
CA GLY A 77 4.45 2.46 -14.95
C GLY A 77 3.70 1.34 -15.66
N ARG A 78 3.44 0.22 -14.99
CA ARG A 78 2.68 -0.92 -15.51
C ARG A 78 1.21 -0.82 -15.11
N ASN A 79 0.33 -1.11 -16.06
CA ASN A 79 -1.10 -1.21 -15.75
C ASN A 79 -1.45 -2.53 -15.04
N SER A 80 -2.69 -2.67 -14.60
CA SER A 80 -3.17 -3.83 -13.84
C SER A 80 -3.00 -5.17 -14.55
N ASP A 81 -3.16 -5.22 -15.87
CA ASP A 81 -3.07 -6.48 -16.63
C ASP A 81 -1.62 -6.93 -16.77
N GLN A 82 -0.73 -5.96 -17.04
CA GLN A 82 0.72 -6.18 -17.06
C GLN A 82 1.20 -6.66 -15.69
N LEU A 83 0.80 -5.97 -14.62
CA LEU A 83 1.17 -6.35 -13.25
C LEU A 83 0.62 -7.72 -12.85
N THR A 84 -0.61 -8.04 -13.25
CA THR A 84 -1.17 -9.38 -13.04
C THR A 84 -0.30 -10.45 -13.71
N THR A 85 0.19 -10.18 -14.92
CA THR A 85 1.07 -11.11 -15.64
C THR A 85 2.45 -11.23 -14.99
N LEU A 86 3.02 -10.13 -14.52
CA LEU A 86 4.30 -10.06 -13.82
C LEU A 86 4.26 -10.82 -12.50
N LEU A 87 3.23 -10.57 -11.68
CA LEU A 87 3.12 -11.10 -10.33
C LEU A 87 2.78 -12.59 -10.28
N LYS A 88 2.35 -13.20 -11.41
CA LYS A 88 2.26 -14.68 -11.52
C LYS A 88 3.59 -15.38 -11.22
N ALA A 89 4.72 -14.71 -11.45
CA ALA A 89 6.04 -15.24 -11.07
C ALA A 89 6.17 -15.49 -9.57
N GLY A 90 5.41 -14.75 -8.76
CA GLY A 90 5.36 -14.88 -7.31
C GLY A 90 4.28 -15.81 -6.76
N ALA A 91 3.55 -16.55 -7.60
CA ALA A 91 2.41 -17.37 -7.16
C ALA A 91 2.77 -18.43 -6.09
N SER A 92 4.03 -18.90 -6.06
CA SER A 92 4.53 -19.85 -5.06
C SER A 92 5.09 -19.18 -3.80
N TYR A 93 5.16 -17.86 -3.76
CA TYR A 93 5.69 -17.08 -2.64
C TYR A 93 4.57 -16.62 -1.72
N LYS A 94 4.85 -16.57 -0.41
CA LYS A 94 3.89 -16.10 0.59
C LYS A 94 3.90 -14.59 0.74
N VAL A 95 5.03 -13.95 0.43
CA VAL A 95 5.20 -12.51 0.58
C VAL A 95 5.81 -11.91 -0.67
N LEU A 96 5.16 -10.85 -1.17
CA LEU A 96 5.70 -9.99 -2.20
C LEU A 96 6.21 -8.72 -1.52
N GLU A 97 7.48 -8.42 -1.71
CA GLU A 97 8.06 -7.14 -1.31
C GLU A 97 8.32 -6.33 -2.57
N PHE A 98 7.94 -5.05 -2.54
CA PHE A 98 8.19 -4.12 -3.63
C PHE A 98 9.28 -3.15 -3.22
N SER A 99 10.30 -2.96 -4.07
CA SER A 99 11.35 -1.97 -3.79
C SER A 99 10.80 -0.53 -3.80
N ASN A 100 9.81 -0.25 -4.65
CA ASN A 100 9.08 1.02 -4.70
C ASN A 100 7.70 0.81 -5.33
N LEU A 101 6.64 0.90 -4.51
CA LEU A 101 5.28 0.71 -5.00
C LEU A 101 4.75 1.93 -5.78
N ALA A 102 5.21 3.14 -5.44
CA ALA A 102 4.68 4.39 -5.97
C ALA A 102 4.93 4.56 -7.48
N SER A 103 6.06 4.06 -7.98
CA SER A 103 6.40 4.11 -9.41
C SER A 103 6.00 2.86 -10.19
N LEU A 104 5.35 1.89 -9.54
CA LEU A 104 4.99 0.63 -10.16
C LEU A 104 3.83 0.80 -11.15
N TRP A 105 2.86 1.65 -10.82
CA TRP A 105 1.78 2.06 -11.71
C TRP A 105 2.07 3.43 -12.35
N PRO A 106 1.39 3.76 -13.46
CA PRO A 106 1.32 5.14 -13.92
C PRO A 106 0.67 6.04 -12.87
N PRO A 107 0.81 7.38 -12.96
CA PRO A 107 0.11 8.30 -12.06
C PRO A 107 -1.40 8.07 -12.05
N PHE A 108 -2.02 8.07 -10.87
CA PHE A 108 -3.47 7.84 -10.73
C PHE A 108 -4.33 8.89 -11.45
N SER A 109 -3.82 10.11 -11.58
CA SER A 109 -4.48 11.22 -12.30
C SER A 109 -4.56 11.00 -13.82
N GLN A 110 -3.82 10.04 -14.38
CA GLN A 110 -3.88 9.71 -15.78
C GLN A 110 -5.05 8.75 -16.04
N GLU A 111 -6.11 9.23 -16.69
CA GLU A 111 -7.26 8.40 -17.07
C GLU A 111 -6.78 7.22 -17.94
N GLY A 112 -7.08 5.99 -17.50
CA GLY A 112 -6.60 4.76 -18.15
C GLY A 112 -5.15 4.36 -17.83
N GLY A 113 -4.50 4.98 -16.84
CA GLY A 113 -3.13 4.63 -16.44
C GLY A 113 -3.06 3.33 -15.63
N TRP A 114 -3.92 3.17 -14.63
CA TRP A 114 -3.89 1.99 -13.75
C TRP A 114 -4.55 0.76 -14.37
N PHE A 115 -5.55 0.97 -15.22
CA PHE A 115 -6.34 -0.09 -15.84
C PHE A 115 -6.27 0.04 -17.35
N THR A 116 -6.20 -1.10 -18.04
CA THR A 116 -6.19 -1.12 -19.52
C THR A 116 -7.47 -0.54 -20.11
N LYS A 117 -8.60 -0.71 -19.41
CA LYS A 117 -9.91 -0.24 -19.89
C LYS A 117 -10.44 0.95 -19.07
N PRO A 118 -10.83 2.07 -19.70
CA PRO A 118 -11.32 3.26 -18.99
C PRO A 118 -12.52 2.99 -18.06
N GLU A 119 -13.43 2.09 -18.44
CA GLU A 119 -14.61 1.76 -17.62
C GLU A 119 -14.25 1.09 -16.29
N GLN A 120 -13.14 0.36 -16.23
CA GLN A 120 -12.64 -0.25 -14.99
C GLN A 120 -12.10 0.82 -14.05
N HIS A 121 -11.37 1.80 -14.59
CA HIS A 121 -10.89 2.95 -13.82
C HIS A 121 -12.06 3.72 -13.21
N ARG A 122 -13.08 4.04 -14.02
CA ARG A 122 -14.29 4.74 -13.54
C ARG A 122 -15.01 3.94 -12.45
N ALA A 123 -15.24 2.65 -12.65
CA ALA A 123 -15.89 1.80 -11.66
C ALA A 123 -15.08 1.70 -10.35
N PHE A 124 -13.74 1.69 -10.44
CA PHE A 124 -12.85 1.70 -9.29
C PHE A 124 -12.92 3.02 -8.53
N VAL A 125 -12.86 4.16 -9.23
CA VAL A 125 -13.03 5.50 -8.63
C VAL A 125 -14.37 5.63 -7.93
N GLU A 126 -15.47 5.22 -8.58
CA GLU A 126 -16.81 5.26 -7.97
C GLU A 126 -16.91 4.37 -6.72
N ARG A 127 -16.22 3.23 -6.71
CA ARG A 127 -16.12 2.39 -5.51
C ARG A 127 -15.30 3.07 -4.41
N LEU A 128 -14.15 3.67 -4.73
CA LEU A 128 -13.30 4.34 -3.75
C LEU A 128 -14.04 5.48 -3.04
N LYS A 129 -14.84 6.28 -3.75
CA LYS A 129 -15.68 7.34 -3.17
C LYS A 129 -16.60 6.84 -2.04
N GLN A 130 -16.98 5.56 -2.07
CA GLN A 130 -17.86 4.94 -1.07
C GLN A 130 -17.11 4.27 0.09
N MET A 131 -15.82 3.95 -0.06
CA MET A 131 -15.09 3.10 0.88
C MET A 131 -14.61 3.81 2.15
N THR A 132 -14.33 5.11 2.09
CA THR A 132 -13.73 5.85 3.22
C THR A 132 -14.64 6.90 3.82
N SER A 133 -15.93 6.75 3.57
CA SER A 133 -16.92 7.73 3.92
C SER A 133 -17.94 7.13 4.87
N VAL A 134 -17.55 7.15 6.16
CA VAL A 134 -18.28 7.00 7.44
C VAL A 134 -17.47 6.07 8.36
N SER A 135 -16.86 6.63 9.42
CA SER A 135 -16.60 5.83 10.62
C SER A 135 -17.79 5.95 11.57
N CYS A 136 -18.23 4.80 12.07
CA CYS A 136 -19.45 4.56 12.82
C CYS A 136 -19.47 5.28 14.16
N CYS A 137 -20.57 5.98 14.48
CA CYS A 137 -21.37 5.82 15.71
C CYS A 137 -22.39 6.96 15.84
N LEU A 138 -23.60 6.57 16.27
CA LEU A 138 -24.77 7.37 16.67
C LEU A 138 -25.72 7.82 15.54
N ALA A 139 -26.92 7.22 15.58
CA ALA A 139 -28.14 7.66 14.88
C ALA A 139 -28.54 9.13 15.17
N THR A 140 -27.80 9.84 16.04
CA THR A 140 -28.15 11.16 16.56
C THR A 140 -26.99 12.16 16.59
N SER A 141 -25.75 11.82 16.20
CA SER A 141 -24.64 12.80 16.14
C SER A 141 -23.52 12.35 15.20
N PRO A 142 -23.29 13.03 14.07
CA PRO A 142 -22.22 12.67 13.14
C PRO A 142 -20.88 13.22 13.64
N GLY A 143 -19.89 12.36 13.85
CA GLY A 143 -18.48 12.74 13.87
C GLY A 143 -17.94 12.69 12.44
N TRP A 144 -17.49 13.82 11.89
CA TRP A 144 -17.33 14.05 10.44
C TRP A 144 -15.89 13.86 9.95
N VAL A 145 -15.20 12.80 10.36
CA VAL A 145 -13.91 12.50 9.72
C VAL A 145 -14.20 11.76 8.42
N TRP A 146 -14.28 12.53 7.34
CA TRP A 146 -14.38 12.03 5.98
C TRP A 146 -12.99 11.90 5.42
N TYR A 147 -12.56 10.68 5.13
CA TYR A 147 -11.32 10.47 4.41
C TYR A 147 -11.67 10.49 2.93
N ASP A 148 -11.27 11.56 2.27
CA ASP A 148 -11.29 11.64 0.83
C ASP A 148 -10.00 11.02 0.28
N MET A 149 -10.09 9.78 -0.18
CA MET A 149 -8.95 9.07 -0.79
C MET A 149 -8.51 9.68 -2.13
N LEU A 150 -9.30 10.60 -2.68
CA LEU A 150 -9.05 11.25 -3.96
C LEU A 150 -8.60 12.70 -3.78
N TRP A 151 -8.37 13.18 -2.55
CA TRP A 151 -8.01 14.56 -2.25
C TRP A 151 -6.84 15.10 -3.09
N ASP A 152 -5.85 14.25 -3.38
CA ASP A 152 -4.66 14.62 -4.14
C ASP A 152 -4.86 14.63 -5.67
N VAL A 153 -6.07 14.34 -6.16
CA VAL A 153 -6.42 14.37 -7.59
C VAL A 153 -7.67 15.20 -7.86
N PRO A 154 -7.75 15.91 -9.01
CA PRO A 154 -8.99 16.59 -9.40
C PRO A 154 -10.14 15.60 -9.50
N HIS A 155 -11.16 15.77 -8.66
CA HIS A 155 -12.34 14.92 -8.65
C HIS A 155 -13.53 15.68 -8.08
N THR A 156 -14.73 15.14 -8.33
CA THR A 156 -15.95 15.51 -7.63
C THR A 156 -16.22 14.47 -6.58
N ASP A 157 -16.40 14.91 -5.33
CA ASP A 157 -16.62 13.98 -4.22
C ASP A 157 -18.01 13.32 -4.30
N ARG A 158 -18.28 12.39 -3.38
CA ARG A 158 -19.58 11.66 -3.36
C ARG A 158 -20.81 12.56 -3.11
N PHE A 159 -20.60 13.80 -2.66
CA PHE A 159 -21.65 14.79 -2.38
C PHE A 159 -21.78 15.84 -3.48
N ASN A 160 -21.08 15.66 -4.60
CA ASN A 160 -21.02 16.60 -5.71
C ASN A 160 -20.41 17.95 -5.33
N ARG A 161 -19.40 17.95 -4.46
CA ARG A 161 -18.57 19.12 -4.15
C ARG A 161 -17.31 19.14 -4.99
#